data_AF-A0A832TAX1-F1
#
_entry.id   AF-A0A832TAX1-F1
#
_cell.length_a   1.000
_cell.length_b   1.000
_cell.length_c   1.000
_cell.angle_alpha   90.00
_cell.angle_beta   90.00
_cell.angle_gamma   90.00
#
_symmetry.space_group_name_H-M   'P 1'
#
loop_
_entity.id
_entity.type
_entity.pdbx_description
1 polymer ?
#
loop_
_entity_poly.entity_id
_entity_poly.type
_entity_poly.pdbx_seq_one_letter_code
_entity_poly.pdbx_strand_id
1 'polypeptide(L)' 'MKVIFEKEGVFIEYKEKNVKMEARNDELVHKEENPTRLWWELKEAIKGKRVKIVVYEVEDSDRSSNSD' A
#
# COMPACT_ATOMS: atom_id res chain seq x y z
N MET A 1 -3.10 -23.05 -10.50
CA MET A 1 -3.49 -22.07 -9.45
C MET A 1 -4.40 -21.05 -10.11
N LYS A 2 -5.58 -20.74 -9.55
CA LYS A 2 -6.51 -19.77 -10.16
C LYS A 2 -6.26 -18.39 -9.57
N VAL A 3 -5.98 -17.41 -10.41
CA VAL A 3 -5.89 -16.00 -10.00
C VAL A 3 -7.31 -15.49 -9.72
N ILE A 4 -7.53 -14.97 -8.51
CA ILE A 4 -8.84 -14.46 -8.06
C ILE A 4 -8.86 -12.93 -7.94
N PHE A 5 -7.70 -12.29 -7.99
CA PHE A 5 -7.51 -10.86 -7.87
C PHE A 5 -6.12 -10.51 -8.42
N GLU A 6 -6.04 -9.56 -9.34
CA GLU A 6 -4.80 -9.04 -9.93
C GLU A 6 -5.00 -7.57 -10.27
N LYS A 7 -4.27 -6.70 -9.57
CA LYS A 7 -4.26 -5.24 -9.74
C LYS A 7 -2.96 -4.68 -9.18
N GLU A 8 -2.56 -3.54 -9.73
CA GLU A 8 -1.39 -2.78 -9.28
C GLU A 8 -1.83 -1.49 -8.59
N GLY A 9 -1.05 -1.04 -7.61
CA GLY A 9 -1.19 0.28 -7.00
C GLY A 9 -0.77 0.31 -5.54
N VAL A 10 -1.05 1.43 -4.90
CA VAL A 10 -0.72 1.67 -3.49
C VAL A 10 -1.83 1.09 -2.61
N PHE A 11 -1.47 0.27 -1.63
CA PHE A 11 -2.43 -0.30 -0.66
C PHE A 11 -2.75 0.64 0.50
N ILE A 12 -1.76 1.40 0.98
CA ILE A 12 -1.88 2.32 2.10
C ILE A 12 -1.14 3.61 1.74
N GLU A 13 -1.83 4.74 1.87
CA GLU A 13 -1.21 6.06 1.80
C GLU A 13 -0.74 6.49 3.19
N TYR A 14 0.52 6.90 3.26
CA TYR A 14 1.12 7.44 4.48
C TYR A 14 1.14 8.97 4.41
N LYS A 15 0.60 9.62 5.44
CA LYS A 15 0.73 11.06 5.64
C LYS A 15 1.42 11.33 6.97
N GLU A 16 2.51 12.08 6.91
CA GLU A 16 3.17 12.61 8.10
C GLU A 16 2.86 14.09 8.23
N LYS A 17 2.47 14.51 9.44
CA LYS A 17 2.21 15.91 9.76
C LYS A 17 2.92 16.29 11.05
N ASN A 18 3.75 17.32 10.99
CA ASN A 18 4.35 17.92 12.18
C ASN A 18 3.31 18.78 12.89
N VAL A 19 2.97 18.40 14.13
CA VAL A 19 2.03 19.12 14.97
C VAL A 19 2.82 19.78 16.09
N LYS A 20 2.74 21.11 16.17
CA LYS A 20 3.27 21.89 17.30
C LYS A 20 2.28 21.85 18.45
N MET A 21 2.72 21.39 19.61
CA MET A 21 1.93 21.47 20.83
C MET A 21 2.21 22.82 21.53
N GLU A 22 1.26 23.75 21.46
CA GLU A 22 1.41 25.11 21.99
C GLU A 22 1.76 25.14 23.49
N ALA A 23 1.36 24.13 24.25
CA ALA A 23 1.54 24.10 25.71
C ALA A 23 2.98 23.81 26.18
N ARG A 24 3.82 23.17 25.35
CA ARG A 24 5.20 22.79 25.74
C ARG A 24 6.27 23.12 24.71
N ASN A 25 5.88 23.76 23.60
CA ASN A 25 6.78 24.09 22.49
C ASN A 25 7.50 22.87 21.88
N ASP A 26 6.88 21.70 22.03
CA ASP A 26 7.34 20.42 21.50
C ASP A 26 6.74 20.16 20.11
N GLU A 27 7.50 19.51 19.22
CA GLU A 27 7.04 19.06 17.91
C GLU A 27 6.79 17.55 17.92
N LEU A 28 5.58 17.13 17.54
CA LEU A 28 5.20 15.72 17.42
C LEU A 28 4.99 15.38 15.94
N VAL A 29 5.64 14.32 15.46
CA VAL A 29 5.36 13.75 14.14
C VAL A 29 4.11 12.87 14.26
N HIS A 30 2.99 13.35 13.74
CA HIS A 30 1.79 12.55 13.61
C HIS A 30 1.84 11.75 12.30
N LYS A 31 1.68 10.43 12.40
CA LYS A 31 1.62 9.53 11.24
C LYS A 31 0.19 9.04 11.07
N GLU A 32 -0.36 9.22 9.88
CA GLU A 32 -1.69 8.77 9.51
C GLU A 32 -1.59 7.78 8.34
N GLU A 33 -2.19 6.60 8.53
CA GLU A 33 -2.31 5.58 7.49
C GLU A 33 -3.74 5.58 6.93
N ASN A 34 -3.86 5.82 5.63
CA ASN A 34 -5.15 5.82 4.93
C ASN A 34 -5.20 4.64 3.94
N PRO A 35 -6.01 3.60 4.22
CA PRO A 35 -6.18 2.50 3.30
C PRO A 35 -6.80 2.98 1.99
N THR A 36 -6.18 2.64 0.88
CA THR A 36 -6.66 3.07 -0.44
C THR A 36 -7.83 2.21 -0.91
N ARG A 37 -8.41 2.59 -2.05
CA ARG A 37 -9.41 1.77 -2.74
C ARG A 37 -8.90 0.36 -3.07
N LEU A 38 -7.62 0.20 -3.43
CA LEU A 38 -7.04 -1.08 -3.78
C LEU A 38 -7.11 -2.08 -2.61
N TRP A 39 -6.86 -1.60 -1.40
CA TRP A 39 -7.01 -2.41 -0.18
C TRP A 39 -8.45 -2.93 -0.01
N TRP A 40 -9.44 -2.06 -0.22
CA TRP A 40 -10.85 -2.45 -0.10
C TRP A 40 -11.27 -3.46 -1.16
N GLU A 41 -10.80 -3.30 -2.40
CA GLU A 41 -11.09 -4.22 -3.48
C GLU A 41 -10.47 -5.61 -3.22
N LEU A 42 -9.23 -5.68 -2.72
CA LEU A 42 -8.64 -6.93 -2.27
C LEU A 42 -9.47 -7.57 -1.16
N LYS A 43 -9.86 -6.78 -0.14
CA LYS A 43 -10.60 -7.26 1.03
C LYS A 43 -11.95 -7.88 0.62
N GLU A 44 -12.69 -7.23 -0.27
CA GLU A 44 -13.95 -7.78 -0.79
C GLU A 44 -13.71 -9.03 -1.67
N ALA A 45 -12.65 -9.05 -2.47
CA ALA A 45 -12.33 -10.21 -3.32
C ALA A 45 -12.04 -11.50 -2.53
N ILE A 46 -11.46 -11.38 -1.33
CA ILE A 46 -11.11 -12.52 -0.47
C ILE A 46 -12.16 -12.83 0.60
N LYS A 47 -13.16 -11.95 0.78
CA LYS A 47 -14.18 -12.07 1.83
C LYS A 47 -14.92 -13.41 1.73
N GLY A 48 -15.00 -14.11 2.87
CA GLY A 48 -15.66 -15.42 2.96
C GLY A 48 -14.91 -16.58 2.29
N LYS A 49 -13.68 -16.35 1.77
CA LYS A 49 -12.85 -17.39 1.15
C LYS A 49 -11.68 -17.74 2.07
N ARG A 50 -11.30 -19.01 2.11
CA ARG A 50 -10.05 -19.45 2.73
C ARG A 50 -8.91 -19.24 1.72
N VAL A 51 -8.10 -18.21 1.92
CA VAL A 51 -7.00 -17.82 1.01
C VAL A 51 -5.64 -17.84 1.71
N LYS A 52 -4.57 -18.03 0.92
CA LYS A 52 -3.19 -17.73 1.32
C LYS A 52 -2.74 -16.54 0.49
N ILE A 53 -2.43 -15.42 1.14
CA ILE A 53 -1.84 -14.25 0.48
C ILE A 53 -0.33 -14.43 0.50
N VAL A 54 0.32 -14.28 -0.66
CA VAL A 54 1.77 -14.28 -0.76
C VAL A 54 2.18 -12.98 -1.42
N VAL A 55 3.12 -12.27 -0.78
CA VAL A 55 3.64 -10.99 -1.22
C VAL A 55 5.10 -11.18 -1.58
N TYR A 56 5.51 -10.65 -2.72
CA TYR A 56 6.89 -10.65 -3.18
C TYR A 56 7.26 -9.23 -3.57
N GLU A 57 8.50 -8.86 -3.32
CA GLU A 57 9.09 -7.68 -3.96
C GLU A 57 9.32 -8.03 -5.43
N VAL A 58 8.81 -7.18 -6.31
CA VAL A 58 9.11 -7.25 -7.74
C VAL A 58 10.22 -6.24 -8.01
N GLU A 59 11.33 -6.70 -8.58
CA GLU A 59 12.29 -5.79 -9.18
C GLU A 59 11.62 -5.18 -10.42
N ASP A 60 11.71 -3.86 -10.61
CA ASP A 60 11.24 -3.18 -11.82
C ASP A 60 11.99 -3.73 -13.04
N SER A 61 11.49 -4.80 -13.64
CA SER A 61 12.10 -5.47 -14.79
C SER A 61 11.75 -4.75 -16.10
N ASP A 62 12.06 -3.45 -16.18
CA ASP A 62 11.80 -2.65 -17.38
C ASP A 62 12.79 -1.51 -17.60
N ARG A 63 14.05 -1.85 -17.89
CA ARG A 63 14.96 -1.06 -18.77
C ARG A 63 16.01 -1.93 -19.47
N SER A 64 15.60 -3.00 -20.16
CA SER A 64 16.51 -3.64 -21.12
C SER A 64 15.78 -4.39 -22.22
N SER A 65 15.09 -3.66 -23.09
CA SER A 65 14.82 -4.13 -24.45
C SER A 65 14.28 -3.00 -25.32
N ASN A 66 15.19 -2.23 -25.88
CA ASN A 66 15.15 -1.62 -27.22
C ASN A 66 16.48 -0.90 -27.45
N SER A 67 17.22 -1.04 -28.55
CA SER A 67 17.19 -1.87 -29.75
C SER A 67 18.55 -1.60 -30.42
N ASP A 68 19.13 -2.63 -31.04
CA ASP A 68 20.23 -2.59 -32.04
C ASP A 68 21.59 -1.96 -31.70
#